data_AF-M1ESG9-F1
#
_entry.id   AF-M1ESG9-F1
#
_cell.length_a   1.000
_cell.length_b   1.000
_cell.length_c   1.000
_cell.angle_alpha   90.00
_cell.angle_beta   90.00
_cell.angle_gamma   90.00
#
_symmetry.space_group_name_H-M   'P 1'
#
loop_
_entity.id
_entity.type
_entity.pdbx_description
1 polymer ?
#
loop_
_entity_poly.entity_id
_entity_poly.type
_entity_poly.pdbx_seq_one_letter_code
_entity_poly.pdbx_strand_id
1 'polypeptide(L)' 'MGCLGNSKTEDQRNEEKAQREANKKIEKQLQKDKQVYRATHRLLLLGAGESGKSTIVKQMRILHVNGFNG' A
#
# COMPACT_ATOMS: atom_id res chain seq x y z
N MET A 1 40.10 -8.40 31.88
CA MET A 1 39.75 -7.33 30.92
C MET A 1 39.78 -7.97 29.53
N GLY A 2 38.65 -8.55 29.11
CA GLY A 2 38.58 -9.34 27.88
C GLY A 2 37.26 -9.06 27.18
N CYS A 3 37.26 -8.04 26.31
CA CYS A 3 36.18 -7.86 25.35
C CYS A 3 36.31 -8.96 24.30
N LEU A 4 35.60 -10.06 24.50
CA LEU A 4 35.41 -11.10 23.48
C LEU A 4 34.46 -10.54 22.42
N GLY A 5 35.06 -10.05 21.33
CA GLY A 5 34.37 -9.57 20.15
C GLY A 5 33.54 -10.69 19.53
N ASN A 6 32.25 -10.43 19.39
CA ASN A 6 31.30 -11.30 18.71
C ASN A 6 31.59 -11.27 17.20
N SER A 7 32.46 -12.13 16.69
CA SER A 7 32.67 -12.31 15.25
C SER A 7 31.47 -13.04 14.67
N LYS A 8 30.48 -12.29 14.19
CA LYS A 8 29.42 -12.84 13.34
C LYS A 8 30.08 -13.49 12.11
N THR A 9 29.61 -14.66 11.72
CA THR A 9 30.05 -15.29 10.47
C THR A 9 29.65 -14.42 9.28
N GLU A 10 30.40 -14.49 8.17
CA GLU A 10 30.09 -13.73 6.96
C GLU A 10 28.67 -14.02 6.44
N ASP A 11 28.19 -15.26 6.60
CA ASP A 11 26.82 -15.65 6.25
C ASP A 11 25.77 -14.88 7.05
N GLN A 12 25.96 -14.75 8.38
CA GLN A 12 25.05 -13.96 9.22
C GLN A 12 25.04 -12.48 8.81
N ARG A 13 26.20 -11.93 8.42
CA ARG A 13 26.28 -10.54 7.95
C ARG A 13 25.57 -10.36 6.61
N ASN A 14 25.67 -11.34 5.71
CA ASN A 14 24.98 -11.34 4.42
C ASN A 14 23.46 -11.45 4.58
N GLU A 15 22.99 -12.32 5.47
CA GLU A 15 21.56 -12.45 5.81
C GLU A 15 21.02 -11.15 6.42
N GLU A 16 21.74 -10.53 7.36
CA GLU A 16 21.35 -9.23 7.93
C GLU A 16 21.27 -8.14 6.88
N LYS A 17 22.19 -8.14 5.90
CA LYS A 17 22.16 -7.19 4.79
C LYS A 17 20.96 -7.44 3.88
N ALA A 18 20.68 -8.70 3.52
CA ALA A 18 19.52 -9.06 2.71
C ALA A 18 18.20 -8.69 3.39
N GLN A 19 18.07 -8.94 4.70
CA GLN A 19 16.91 -8.52 5.49
C GLN A 19 16.74 -7.01 5.52
N ARG A 20 17.82 -6.25 5.72
CA ARG A 20 17.79 -4.77 5.67
C ARG A 20 17.37 -4.26 4.31
N GLU A 21 17.86 -4.86 3.23
CA GLU A 21 17.47 -4.49 1.87
C GLU A 21 15.99 -4.79 1.58
N ALA A 22 15.50 -5.95 2.03
CA ALA A 22 14.09 -6.31 1.94
C ALA A 22 13.21 -5.32 2.72
N ASN A 23 13.56 -5.03 3.99
CA ASN A 23 12.84 -4.05 4.80
C ASN A 23 12.85 -2.65 4.16
N LYS A 24 13.97 -2.22 3.60
CA LYS A 24 14.07 -0.93 2.88
C LYS A 24 13.15 -0.88 1.65
N LYS A 25 12.98 -1.99 0.93
CA LYS A 25 12.05 -2.07 -0.22
C LYS A 25 10.61 -1.97 0.25
N ILE A 26 10.25 -2.68 1.32
CA ILE A 26 8.90 -2.64 1.91
C ILE A 26 8.57 -1.22 2.38
N GLU A 27 9.47 -0.58 3.13
CA GLU A 27 9.26 0.78 3.63
C GLU A 27 9.05 1.78 2.47
N LYS A 28 9.86 1.68 1.41
CA LYS A 28 9.67 2.50 0.21
C LYS A 28 8.30 2.29 -0.45
N GLN A 29 7.82 1.05 -0.49
CA GLN A 29 6.50 0.74 -1.03
C GLN A 29 5.40 1.34 -0.15
N LEU A 30 5.48 1.16 1.17
CA LEU A 30 4.52 1.72 2.12
C LEU A 30 4.44 3.24 2.03
N GLN A 31 5.57 3.93 1.85
CA GLN A 31 5.58 5.38 1.69
C GLN A 31 4.89 5.85 0.39
N LYS A 32 5.03 5.09 -0.71
CA LYS A 32 4.29 5.37 -1.95
C LYS A 32 2.80 5.13 -1.76
N ASP A 33 2.42 4.00 -1.18
CA ASP A 33 1.02 3.64 -0.96
C ASP A 33 0.33 4.64 -0.02
N LYS A 34 1.04 5.14 0.99
CA LYS A 34 0.56 6.19 1.89
C LYS A 34 0.27 7.51 1.15
N GLN A 35 1.08 7.87 0.16
CA GLN A 35 0.85 9.06 -0.66
C GLN A 35 -0.39 8.88 -1.54
N VAL A 36 -0.52 7.74 -2.21
CA VAL A 36 -1.70 7.42 -3.03
C VAL A 36 -2.97 7.40 -2.18
N TYR A 37 -2.91 6.77 -1.00
CA TYR A 37 -4.01 6.74 -0.05
C TYR A 37 -4.45 8.14 0.38
N ARG A 38 -3.49 9.02 0.71
CA ARG A 38 -3.78 10.41 1.11
C ARG A 38 -4.33 11.26 -0.04
N ALA A 39 -3.90 11.00 -1.27
CA ALA A 39 -4.42 11.68 -2.46
C ALA A 39 -5.83 11.20 -2.85
N THR A 40 -6.27 10.04 -2.35
CA THR A 40 -7.57 9.45 -2.68
C THR A 40 -8.69 10.05 -1.81
N HIS A 41 -9.66 10.67 -2.45
CA HIS A 41 -10.86 11.19 -1.77
C HIS A 41 -11.88 10.06 -1.56
N ARG A 42 -12.17 9.73 -0.30
CA ARG A 42 -13.11 8.66 0.06
C ARG A 42 -14.49 9.25 0.33
N LEU A 43 -15.45 8.86 -0.49
CA LEU A 43 -16.84 9.31 -0.41
C LEU A 43 -17.73 8.15 0.04
N LEU A 44 -18.59 8.41 1.03
CA LEU A 44 -19.61 7.48 1.50
C LEU A 44 -20.98 8.00 1.08
N LEU A 45 -21.74 7.19 0.34
CA LEU A 45 -23.10 7.52 -0.06
C LEU A 45 -24.09 6.85 0.89
N LEU A 46 -24.94 7.64 1.53
CA LEU A 46 -25.99 7.19 2.44
C LEU A 46 -27.38 7.50 1.89
N GLY A 47 -28.38 6.73 2.32
CA GLY A 47 -29.77 6.90 1.91
C GLY A 47 -30.59 5.63 2.10
N ALA A 48 -31.91 5.75 2.10
CA ALA A 48 -32.85 4.63 2.22
C ALA A 48 -32.71 3.60 1.08
N GLY A 49 -33.42 2.48 1.16
CA GLY A 49 -33.58 1.56 0.03
C GLY A 49 -34.03 2.31 -1.23
N GLU A 50 -33.55 1.88 -2.41
CA GLU A 50 -33.97 2.40 -3.73
C GLU A 50 -33.71 3.90 -4.02
N SER A 51 -33.08 4.64 -3.10
CA SER A 51 -32.68 6.05 -3.25
C SER A 51 -31.65 6.35 -4.37
N GLY A 52 -31.32 5.38 -5.23
CA GLY A 52 -30.46 5.61 -6.40
C GLY A 52 -28.96 5.69 -6.12
N LYS A 53 -28.47 5.33 -4.92
CA LYS A 53 -27.02 5.29 -4.59
C LYS A 53 -26.20 4.52 -5.63
N SER A 54 -26.69 3.35 -6.07
CA SER A 54 -26.04 2.53 -7.10
C SER A 54 -26.04 3.21 -8.47
N THR A 55 -27.05 4.02 -8.78
CA THR A 55 -27.13 4.80 -10.03
C THR A 55 -26.04 5.86 -10.07
N ILE A 56 -25.80 6.56 -8.95
CA ILE A 56 -24.72 7.56 -8.85
C ILE A 56 -23.35 6.92 -9.10
N VAL A 57 -23.08 5.77 -8.47
CA VAL A 57 -21.81 5.05 -8.67
C VAL A 57 -21.65 4.58 -10.13
N LYS A 58 -22.73 4.10 -10.77
CA LYS A 58 -22.73 3.73 -12.19
C LYS A 58 -22.40 4.92 -13.08
N GLN A 59 -22.99 6.09 -12.83
CA GLN A 59 -22.71 7.30 -13.61
C GLN A 59 -21.27 7.77 -13.43
N MET A 60 -20.74 7.71 -12.20
CA MET A 60 -19.34 8.05 -11.95
C MET A 60 -18.38 7.17 -12.75
N ARG A 61 -18.68 5.86 -12.90
CA ARG A 61 -17.91 4.96 -13.76
C ARG A 61 -18.01 5.34 -15.24
N ILE A 62 -19.21 5.64 -15.75
CA ILE A 62 -19.41 6.02 -17.16
C ILE A 62 -18.63 7.29 -17.51
N LEU A 63 -18.60 8.27 -16.61
CA LEU A 63 -18.00 9.58 -16.87
C LEU A 63 -16.47 9.62 -16.66
N HIS A 64 -15.94 8.86 -15.71
CA HIS A 64 -14.55 9.00 -15.26
C HIS A 64 -13.67 7.76 -15.45
N VAL A 65 -14.25 6.62 -15.77
CA VAL A 65 -13.51 5.38 -16.04
C VAL A 65 -13.79 5.00 -17.49
N ASN A 66 -12.75 4.64 -18.25
CA ASN A 66 -12.87 4.23 -19.65
C ASN A 66 -13.65 2.91 -19.81
N GLY A 67 -14.96 2.94 -19.61
CA GLY A 67 -15.92 1.92 -20.03
C GLY A 67 -16.22 0.78 -19.05
N PHE A 68 -17.40 0.19 -19.29
CA PHE A 68 -17.81 -1.15 -18.86
C PHE A 68 -17.50 -2.06 -20.05
N ASN A 69 -16.45 -2.88 -19.98
CA ASN A 69 -16.42 -4.05 -20.86
C ASN A 69 -17.51 -4.97 -20.33
N GLY A 70 -18.56 -5.14 -21.15
CA GLY A 70 -19.75 -5.92 -20.85
C GLY A 70 -19.47 -7.37 -20.50
#